data_AF-A0A941TM37-F1
#
_entry.id   AF-A0A941TM37-F1
#
_cell.length_a   1.000
_cell.length_b   1.000
_cell.length_c   1.000
_cell.angle_alpha   90.00
_cell.angle_beta   90.00
_cell.angle_gamma   90.00
#
_symmetry.space_group_name_H-M   'P 1'
#
loop_
_entity.id
_entity.type
_entity.pdbx_description
1 polymer ?
#
loop_
_entity_poly.entity_id
_entity_poly.type
_entity_poly.pdbx_seq_one_letter_code
_entity_poly.pdbx_strand_id
1 'polypeptide(L)'
;MAGNRLMARRIARIVGLMLLCASAMATSANGDDRPWLALCRKCLSPTVVESSGLGTTHAVAVARITREGATDWCGNWQPDHVASCVQEALASDDARLTYRATADCLHGRITAIDGVTYSLAGVWTSGIGKGRTKWRDPSGQVLGTEGPAGGLGISQQWEVLCPSAAAHSSARPPTSPPARPASPGASPHYAFAVGQEIEAKYGRDWVRGRVTRIWPHEGAHGNEPAYDVQLVNGKRGILPTAMLRPVPSP
;
A
#
# COMPACT_ATOMS: atom_id res chain seq x y z
N MET A 1 29.75 17.70 67.85
CA MET A 1 28.99 18.71 68.62
C MET A 1 29.47 20.09 68.19
N ALA A 2 28.53 21.01 67.94
CA ALA A 2 28.68 22.45 67.67
C ALA A 2 29.42 22.84 66.37
N GLY A 3 28.91 23.70 65.50
CA GLY A 3 27.69 24.49 65.55
C GLY A 3 27.62 25.44 64.34
N ASN A 4 26.48 25.43 63.66
CA ASN A 4 26.03 26.46 62.71
C ASN A 4 26.14 27.85 63.32
N ARG A 5 26.63 28.87 62.59
CA ARG A 5 26.03 30.22 62.51
C ARG A 5 26.38 30.97 61.22
N LEU A 6 25.30 31.30 60.50
CA LEU A 6 25.00 32.55 59.80
C LEU A 6 25.96 33.04 58.69
N MET A 7 25.53 33.00 57.42
CA MET A 7 24.70 34.04 56.78
C MET A 7 25.29 35.47 56.86
N ALA A 8 26.03 35.85 55.82
CA ALA A 8 26.02 37.21 55.25
C ALA A 8 26.55 37.11 53.81
N ARG A 9 25.68 37.24 52.79
CA ARG A 9 25.54 38.46 51.95
C ARG A 9 26.84 38.78 51.18
N ARG A 10 26.90 38.98 49.86
CA ARG A 10 25.91 39.21 48.79
C ARG A 10 26.72 39.32 47.49
N ILE A 11 26.20 38.77 46.39
CA ILE A 11 26.25 39.36 45.03
C ILE A 11 27.63 39.55 44.38
N ALA A 12 28.00 38.60 43.52
CA ALA A 12 28.63 38.83 42.21
C ALA A 12 28.34 37.58 41.35
N ARG A 13 27.48 37.64 40.31
CA ARG A 13 27.89 37.92 38.91
C ARG A 13 29.08 37.02 38.54
N ILE A 14 29.05 36.09 37.59
CA ILE A 14 28.52 36.15 36.23
C ILE A 14 28.87 34.80 35.55
N VAL A 15 27.94 34.26 34.77
CA VAL A 15 28.15 33.45 33.54
C VAL A 15 28.89 32.09 33.65
N GLY A 16 28.09 31.03 33.48
CA GLY A 16 28.53 29.68 33.18
C GLY A 16 27.39 28.92 32.51
N LEU A 17 26.96 29.41 31.35
CA LEU A 17 25.89 28.88 30.51
C LEU A 17 26.28 27.49 29.98
N MET A 18 26.04 26.43 30.74
CA MET A 18 26.07 25.04 30.25
C MET A 18 24.82 24.77 29.42
N LEU A 19 24.93 25.09 28.13
CA LEU A 19 24.05 24.63 27.06
C LEU A 19 24.15 23.09 26.99
N LEU A 20 23.27 22.36 27.68
CA LEU A 20 23.00 20.97 27.33
C LEU A 20 22.20 20.99 26.02
N CYS A 21 22.90 20.77 24.90
CA CYS A 21 22.29 20.45 23.62
C CYS A 21 21.46 19.17 23.77
N ALA A 22 20.15 19.33 23.95
CA ALA A 22 19.17 18.31 23.66
C ALA A 22 19.19 18.09 22.14
N SER A 23 20.04 17.17 21.67
CA SER A 23 19.98 16.65 20.31
C SER A 23 18.73 15.77 20.19
N ALA A 24 17.57 16.40 20.01
CA ALA A 24 16.42 15.73 19.45
C ALA A 24 16.82 15.29 18.03
N MET A 25 17.10 14.00 17.87
CA MET A 25 17.17 13.38 16.57
C MET A 25 15.77 13.47 15.95
N ALA A 26 15.53 14.54 15.22
CA ALA A 26 14.48 14.59 14.23
C ALA A 26 14.87 13.58 13.14
N THR A 27 14.37 12.36 13.25
CA THR A 27 14.28 11.44 12.11
C THR A 27 13.33 12.08 11.11
N SER A 28 13.87 12.87 10.17
CA SER A 28 13.17 13.24 8.96
C SER A 28 13.03 11.99 8.09
N ALA A 29 11.88 11.31 8.19
CA ALA A 29 11.45 10.38 7.17
C ALA A 29 11.14 11.19 5.91
N ASN A 30 12.07 11.20 4.95
CA ASN A 30 11.84 11.74 3.62
C ASN A 30 11.57 10.56 2.68
N GLY A 31 10.36 10.50 2.12
CA GLY A 31 9.87 9.43 1.23
C GLY A 31 8.63 8.74 1.80
N ASP A 32 7.52 9.46 1.84
CA ASP A 32 6.27 9.02 2.48
C ASP A 32 5.54 7.98 1.60
N ASP A 33 5.94 6.70 1.70
CA ASP A 33 5.20 5.53 1.22
C ASP A 33 3.90 5.36 2.04
N ARG A 34 3.01 6.36 1.98
CA ARG A 34 1.79 6.37 2.78
C ARG A 34 0.79 5.36 2.21
N PRO A 35 0.23 4.48 3.05
CA PRO A 35 -0.80 3.55 2.60
C PRO A 35 -2.01 4.31 2.06
N TRP A 36 -2.79 3.68 1.20
CA TRP A 36 -4.02 4.23 0.62
C TRP A 36 -5.19 3.28 0.88
N LEU A 37 -6.43 3.78 0.73
CA LEU A 37 -7.63 2.95 0.85
C LEU A 37 -8.29 2.82 -0.51
N ALA A 38 -8.48 1.59 -1.00
CA ALA A 38 -8.97 1.37 -2.35
C ALA A 38 -10.41 1.82 -2.56
N LEU A 39 -10.59 2.84 -3.42
CA LEU A 39 -11.89 3.41 -3.79
C LEU A 39 -12.56 2.81 -4.99
N CYS A 40 -11.80 2.35 -5.98
CA CYS A 40 -12.21 1.44 -7.04
C CYS A 40 -11.00 1.13 -7.93
N ARG A 41 -11.16 0.25 -8.92
CA ARG A 41 -10.06 -0.19 -9.81
C ARG A 41 -9.35 0.94 -10.56
N LYS A 42 -10.08 1.99 -10.96
CA LYS A 42 -9.54 3.14 -11.70
C LYS A 42 -9.72 4.47 -10.97
N CYS A 43 -10.23 4.46 -9.75
CA CYS A 43 -10.50 5.68 -9.00
C CYS A 43 -9.20 6.22 -8.41
N LEU A 44 -9.12 7.54 -8.29
CA LEU A 44 -8.13 8.20 -7.45
C LEU A 44 -8.37 7.77 -6.00
N SER A 45 -7.51 6.91 -5.47
CA SER A 45 -7.68 6.39 -4.12
C SER A 45 -7.11 7.36 -3.08
N PRO A 46 -7.80 7.56 -1.94
CA PRO A 46 -7.36 8.46 -0.90
C PRO A 46 -6.14 7.90 -0.17
N THR A 47 -5.21 8.79 0.16
CA THR A 47 -4.02 8.51 0.96
C THR A 47 -4.37 8.54 2.44
N VAL A 48 -3.90 7.57 3.21
CA VAL A 48 -4.06 7.54 4.67
C VAL A 48 -3.30 8.71 5.26
N VAL A 49 -4.01 9.54 6.03
CA VAL A 49 -3.47 10.72 6.73
C VAL A 49 -3.39 10.49 8.25
N GLU A 50 -4.16 9.54 8.77
CA GLU A 50 -4.13 9.16 10.18
C GLU A 50 -4.45 7.66 10.32
N SER A 51 -3.78 6.98 11.25
CA SER A 51 -4.09 5.60 11.59
C SER A 51 -3.88 5.35 13.08
N SER A 52 -4.63 4.40 13.63
CA SER A 52 -4.52 3.99 15.03
C SER A 52 -4.96 2.55 15.22
N GLY A 53 -4.44 1.90 16.26
CA GLY A 53 -4.86 0.54 16.65
C GLY A 53 -4.63 -0.55 15.59
N LEU A 54 -3.71 -0.36 14.65
CA LEU A 54 -3.46 -1.32 13.57
C LEU A 54 -3.16 -2.73 14.12
N GLY A 55 -3.76 -3.75 13.51
CA GLY A 55 -3.62 -5.14 13.95
C GLY A 55 -4.44 -5.52 15.21
N THR A 56 -5.25 -4.61 15.76
CA THR A 56 -6.07 -4.86 16.96
C THR A 56 -7.57 -5.00 16.63
N THR A 57 -8.41 -5.15 17.65
CA THR A 57 -9.88 -5.13 17.52
C THR A 57 -10.46 -3.75 17.20
N HIS A 58 -9.63 -2.70 17.26
CA HIS A 58 -10.02 -1.30 17.08
C HIS A 58 -9.12 -0.58 16.08
N ALA A 59 -8.72 -1.27 15.00
CA ALA A 59 -7.91 -0.67 13.94
C ALA A 59 -8.72 0.39 13.20
N VAL A 60 -8.11 1.55 12.94
CA VAL A 60 -8.70 2.67 12.21
C VAL A 60 -7.69 3.23 11.23
N ALA A 61 -8.16 3.53 10.01
CA ALA A 61 -7.44 4.31 9.02
C ALA A 61 -8.35 5.42 8.49
N VAL A 62 -7.85 6.64 8.49
CA VAL A 62 -8.51 7.81 7.92
C VAL A 62 -7.70 8.28 6.73
N ALA A 63 -8.36 8.45 5.59
CA ALA A 63 -7.73 8.79 4.33
C ALA A 63 -8.42 9.96 3.63
N ARG A 64 -7.66 10.71 2.84
CA ARG A 64 -8.13 11.84 2.03
C ARG A 64 -7.46 11.84 0.67
N ILE A 65 -8.14 12.38 -0.34
CA ILE A 65 -7.47 12.68 -1.61
C ILE A 65 -6.49 13.82 -1.36
N THR A 66 -5.23 13.61 -1.76
CA THR A 66 -4.16 14.59 -1.61
C THR A 66 -3.72 15.08 -2.98
N ARG A 67 -3.13 16.28 -3.03
CA ARG A 67 -2.52 16.80 -4.27
C ARG A 67 -1.45 15.86 -4.83
N GLU A 68 -0.65 15.26 -3.94
CA GLU A 68 0.38 14.28 -4.31
C GLU A 68 -0.25 13.03 -4.94
N GLY A 69 -1.23 12.41 -4.27
CA GLY A 69 -1.93 11.24 -4.80
C GLY A 69 -2.64 11.53 -6.13
N ALA A 70 -3.26 12.71 -6.25
CA ALA A 70 -3.86 13.17 -7.51
C ALA A 70 -2.81 13.33 -8.62
N THR A 71 -1.63 13.87 -8.30
CA THR A 71 -0.53 14.05 -9.25
C THR A 71 -0.01 12.71 -9.74
N ASP A 72 0.23 11.75 -8.84
CA ASP A 72 0.69 10.40 -9.18
C ASP A 72 -0.36 9.67 -10.04
N TRP A 73 -1.63 9.73 -9.67
CA TRP A 73 -2.71 9.10 -10.43
C TRP A 73 -2.88 9.73 -11.83
N CYS A 74 -2.94 11.06 -11.91
CA CYS A 74 -3.08 11.77 -13.18
C CYS A 74 -1.86 11.56 -14.09
N GLY A 75 -0.65 11.51 -13.53
CA GLY A 75 0.56 11.22 -14.30
C GLY A 75 0.55 9.83 -14.94
N ASN A 76 -0.12 8.86 -14.31
CA ASN A 76 -0.26 7.51 -14.83
C ASN A 76 -1.43 7.35 -15.81
N TRP A 77 -2.58 7.98 -15.53
CA TRP A 77 -3.83 7.72 -16.27
C TRP A 77 -4.21 8.81 -17.27
N GLN A 78 -3.70 10.04 -17.10
CA GLN A 78 -3.95 11.18 -18.00
C GLN A 78 -2.64 11.98 -18.25
N PRO A 79 -1.60 11.34 -18.83
CA PRO A 79 -0.26 11.91 -18.91
C PRO A 79 -0.16 13.17 -19.79
N ASP A 80 -1.11 13.39 -20.70
CA ASP A 80 -1.11 14.53 -21.61
C ASP A 80 -1.65 15.82 -20.96
N HIS A 81 -2.41 15.69 -19.86
CA HIS A 81 -3.14 16.79 -19.23
C HIS A 81 -3.03 16.77 -17.70
N VAL A 82 -1.88 16.35 -17.17
CA VAL A 82 -1.67 16.17 -15.71
C VAL A 82 -2.10 17.38 -14.89
N ALA A 83 -1.75 18.59 -15.32
CA ALA A 83 -2.07 19.80 -14.56
C ALA A 83 -3.59 20.05 -14.43
N SER A 84 -4.35 19.93 -15.52
CA SER A 84 -5.81 20.11 -15.46
C SER A 84 -6.48 18.94 -14.75
N CYS A 85 -6.03 17.70 -14.99
CA CYS A 85 -6.50 16.51 -14.29
C CYS A 85 -6.37 16.65 -12.76
N VAL A 86 -5.22 17.15 -12.27
CA VAL A 86 -5.02 17.35 -10.83
C VAL A 86 -5.95 18.43 -10.28
N GLN A 87 -6.17 19.52 -11.01
CA GLN A 87 -7.09 20.57 -10.58
C GLN A 87 -8.53 20.05 -10.51
N GLU A 88 -8.98 19.33 -11.53
CA GLU A 88 -10.31 18.71 -11.58
C GLU A 88 -10.49 17.69 -10.45
N ALA A 89 -9.49 16.82 -10.24
CA ALA A 89 -9.51 15.84 -9.17
C ALA A 89 -9.64 16.50 -7.79
N LEU A 90 -8.90 17.58 -7.54
CA LEU A 90 -8.97 18.31 -6.26
C LEU A 90 -10.20 19.21 -6.11
N ALA A 91 -10.84 19.60 -7.21
CA ALA A 91 -12.08 20.35 -7.19
C ALA A 91 -13.32 19.47 -6.99
N SER A 92 -13.19 18.16 -7.23
CA SER A 92 -14.28 17.19 -7.11
C SER A 92 -14.84 17.08 -5.70
N ASP A 93 -16.11 16.65 -5.59
CA ASP A 93 -16.74 16.39 -4.29
C ASP A 93 -16.03 15.28 -3.52
N ASP A 94 -15.53 14.26 -4.22
CA ASP A 94 -14.74 13.17 -3.64
C ASP A 94 -13.50 13.68 -2.90
N ALA A 95 -12.84 14.70 -3.41
CA ALA A 95 -11.66 15.28 -2.76
C ALA A 95 -11.97 16.03 -1.46
N ARG A 96 -13.25 16.38 -1.23
CA ARG A 96 -13.72 17.00 0.02
C ARG A 96 -14.06 15.97 1.08
N LEU A 97 -14.21 14.71 0.71
CA LEU A 97 -14.59 13.65 1.64
C LEU A 97 -13.41 13.23 2.53
N THR A 98 -13.74 12.86 3.76
CA THR A 98 -12.84 12.13 4.65
C THR A 98 -13.27 10.67 4.66
N TYR A 99 -12.43 9.80 4.12
CA TYR A 99 -12.69 8.37 4.06
C TYR A 99 -12.20 7.71 5.34
N ARG A 100 -12.98 6.79 5.88
CA ARG A 100 -12.63 6.07 7.10
C ARG A 100 -12.92 4.59 6.93
N ALA A 101 -11.93 3.76 7.24
CA ALA A 101 -12.10 2.32 7.37
C ALA A 101 -11.71 1.89 8.78
N THR A 102 -12.39 0.87 9.30
CA THR A 102 -12.08 0.27 10.60
C THR A 102 -12.07 -1.24 10.53
N ALA A 103 -11.26 -1.89 11.35
CA ALA A 103 -11.25 -3.34 11.43
C ALA A 103 -11.17 -3.85 12.87
N ASP A 104 -11.81 -4.99 13.06
CA ASP A 104 -11.53 -5.93 14.13
C ASP A 104 -10.64 -7.03 13.55
N CYS A 105 -9.32 -6.86 13.72
CA CYS A 105 -8.33 -7.76 13.13
C CYS A 105 -8.38 -9.17 13.72
N LEU A 106 -8.81 -9.31 14.97
CA LEU A 106 -8.85 -10.61 15.67
C LEU A 106 -10.09 -11.42 15.31
N HIS A 107 -11.20 -10.75 15.05
CA HIS A 107 -12.46 -11.41 14.68
C HIS A 107 -12.74 -11.41 13.17
N GLY A 108 -11.82 -10.90 12.35
CA GLY A 108 -11.97 -10.93 10.89
C GLY A 108 -13.14 -10.07 10.40
N ARG A 109 -13.33 -8.86 10.95
CA ARG A 109 -14.39 -7.93 10.50
C ARG A 109 -13.81 -6.60 10.07
N ILE A 110 -14.33 -6.04 8.99
CA ILE A 110 -13.90 -4.74 8.47
C ILE A 110 -15.12 -3.90 8.08
N THR A 111 -15.17 -2.66 8.54
CA THR A 111 -16.03 -1.64 7.95
C THR A 111 -15.19 -0.88 6.93
N ALA A 112 -15.46 -1.10 5.64
CA ALA A 112 -14.70 -0.50 4.56
C ALA A 112 -15.10 0.99 4.40
N ILE A 113 -14.41 1.69 3.50
CA ILE A 113 -14.68 3.11 3.22
C ILE A 113 -16.07 3.40 2.65
N ASP A 114 -16.80 2.39 2.19
CA ASP A 114 -18.21 2.50 1.79
C ASP A 114 -19.18 2.48 2.99
N GLY A 115 -18.66 2.32 4.21
CA GLY A 115 -19.43 2.26 5.45
C GLY A 115 -20.06 0.91 5.75
N VAL A 116 -19.88 -0.10 4.88
CA VAL A 116 -20.45 -1.44 5.06
C VAL A 116 -19.49 -2.32 5.84
N THR A 117 -20.03 -3.11 6.78
CA THR A 117 -19.26 -4.10 7.53
C THR A 117 -19.27 -5.46 6.85
N TYR A 118 -18.09 -5.98 6.58
CA TYR A 118 -17.81 -7.27 5.97
C TYR A 118 -17.18 -8.22 6.97
N SER A 119 -17.34 -9.52 6.73
CA SER A 119 -16.73 -10.59 7.52
C SER A 119 -15.81 -11.45 6.67
N LEU A 120 -14.71 -11.91 7.27
CA LEU A 120 -13.69 -12.71 6.60
C LEU A 120 -14.28 -14.06 6.18
N ALA A 121 -14.13 -14.40 4.90
CA ALA A 121 -14.63 -15.62 4.27
C ALA A 121 -13.48 -16.56 3.82
N GLY A 122 -12.32 -16.42 4.44
CA GLY A 122 -11.09 -17.15 4.10
C GLY A 122 -10.23 -16.41 3.09
N VAL A 123 -9.48 -17.16 2.28
CA VAL A 123 -8.58 -16.60 1.24
C VAL A 123 -8.93 -17.14 -0.14
N TRP A 124 -8.65 -16.37 -1.18
CA TRP A 124 -8.74 -16.86 -2.55
C TRP A 124 -7.56 -17.80 -2.83
N THR A 125 -7.84 -18.96 -3.40
CA THR A 125 -6.83 -19.99 -3.70
C THR A 125 -6.36 -19.94 -5.17
N SER A 126 -7.08 -19.19 -6.01
CA SER A 126 -6.86 -19.08 -7.46
C SER A 126 -7.32 -17.70 -7.96
N GLY A 127 -7.05 -17.42 -9.24
CA GLY A 127 -7.42 -16.16 -9.89
C GLY A 127 -6.63 -14.95 -9.41
N ILE A 128 -7.06 -13.76 -9.84
CA ILE A 128 -6.42 -12.47 -9.55
C ILE A 128 -6.30 -12.17 -8.03
N GLY A 129 -7.14 -12.79 -7.22
CA GLY A 129 -7.14 -12.63 -5.77
C GLY A 129 -6.29 -13.64 -5.00
N LYS A 130 -5.61 -14.58 -5.66
CA LYS A 130 -4.90 -15.67 -4.99
C LYS A 130 -4.00 -15.18 -3.85
N GLY A 131 -4.17 -15.76 -2.66
CA GLY A 131 -3.44 -15.42 -1.43
C GLY A 131 -4.02 -14.24 -0.65
N ARG A 132 -5.02 -13.54 -1.20
CA ARG A 132 -5.70 -12.40 -0.54
C ARG A 132 -6.97 -12.83 0.16
N THR A 133 -7.40 -12.00 1.10
CA THR A 133 -8.61 -12.25 1.91
C THR A 133 -9.88 -12.14 1.07
N LYS A 134 -10.83 -13.05 1.33
CA LYS A 134 -12.19 -13.02 0.79
C LYS A 134 -13.12 -12.43 1.83
N TRP A 135 -14.16 -11.77 1.36
CA TRP A 135 -15.08 -11.07 2.22
C TRP A 135 -16.52 -11.47 1.93
N ARG A 136 -17.30 -11.52 2.99
CA ARG A 136 -18.73 -11.75 2.98
C ARG A 136 -19.44 -10.47 3.40
N ASP A 137 -20.43 -10.07 2.63
CA ASP A 137 -21.27 -8.91 2.90
C ASP A 137 -22.27 -9.17 4.06
N PRO A 138 -23.07 -8.16 4.47
CA PRO A 138 -24.09 -8.36 5.49
C PRO A 138 -25.20 -9.35 5.11
N SER A 139 -25.44 -9.60 3.82
CA SER A 139 -26.44 -10.56 3.34
C SER A 139 -25.97 -12.02 3.45
N GLY A 140 -24.67 -12.21 3.66
CA GLY A 140 -24.04 -13.52 3.74
C GLY A 140 -23.40 -13.98 2.42
N GLN A 141 -23.48 -13.15 1.38
CA GLN A 141 -22.89 -13.42 0.07
C GLN A 141 -21.38 -13.18 0.09
N VAL A 142 -20.62 -14.14 -0.44
CA VAL A 142 -19.18 -13.96 -0.65
C VAL A 142 -18.97 -13.10 -1.89
N LEU A 143 -18.20 -12.02 -1.73
CA LEU A 143 -17.93 -11.06 -2.78
C LEU A 143 -16.95 -11.61 -3.82
N GLY A 144 -17.19 -11.25 -5.08
CA GLY A 144 -16.27 -11.47 -6.19
C GLY A 144 -15.02 -10.58 -6.11
N THR A 145 -14.13 -10.70 -7.09
CA THR A 145 -12.85 -9.96 -7.10
C THR A 145 -12.99 -8.49 -7.47
N GLU A 146 -14.02 -8.11 -8.22
CA GLU A 146 -14.11 -6.79 -8.83
C GLU A 146 -14.71 -5.71 -7.93
N GLY A 147 -14.12 -4.50 -7.99
CA GLY A 147 -14.66 -3.29 -7.37
C GLY A 147 -14.11 -2.97 -5.96
N PRO A 148 -14.46 -1.79 -5.42
CA PRO A 148 -14.04 -1.34 -4.08
C PRO A 148 -14.83 -1.95 -2.93
N ALA A 149 -16.14 -2.09 -3.12
CA ALA A 149 -17.01 -3.01 -2.37
C ALA A 149 -16.86 -4.47 -2.87
N GLY A 150 -15.94 -4.69 -3.82
CA GLY A 150 -15.48 -6.00 -4.21
C GLY A 150 -14.45 -6.55 -3.24
N GLY A 151 -14.27 -7.86 -3.23
CA GLY A 151 -13.38 -8.51 -2.28
C GLY A 151 -11.92 -8.03 -2.35
N LEU A 152 -11.43 -7.57 -3.52
CA LEU A 152 -10.03 -7.10 -3.65
C LEU A 152 -9.82 -5.72 -3.05
N GLY A 153 -10.79 -4.81 -3.19
CA GLY A 153 -10.74 -3.49 -2.56
C GLY A 153 -10.76 -3.63 -1.05
N ILE A 154 -11.66 -4.47 -0.52
CA ILE A 154 -11.75 -4.76 0.91
C ILE A 154 -10.48 -5.45 1.42
N SER A 155 -9.91 -6.40 0.67
CA SER A 155 -8.63 -7.03 1.05
C SER A 155 -7.49 -6.03 1.11
N GLN A 156 -7.46 -5.03 0.22
CA GLN A 156 -6.42 -4.00 0.24
C GLN A 156 -6.55 -3.12 1.49
N GLN A 157 -7.78 -2.71 1.84
CA GLN A 157 -8.03 -1.94 3.04
C GLN A 157 -7.72 -2.75 4.31
N TRP A 158 -8.01 -4.06 4.31
CA TRP A 158 -7.64 -4.97 5.38
C TRP A 158 -6.13 -5.09 5.56
N GLU A 159 -5.35 -5.16 4.48
CA GLU A 159 -3.89 -5.21 4.54
C GLU A 159 -3.29 -3.95 5.18
N VAL A 160 -3.94 -2.79 5.00
CA VAL A 160 -3.58 -1.54 5.68
C VAL A 160 -3.92 -1.60 7.17
N LEU A 161 -5.12 -2.07 7.53
CA LEU A 161 -5.61 -2.07 8.91
C LEU A 161 -5.01 -3.21 9.76
N CYS A 162 -4.72 -4.36 9.16
CA CYS A 162 -4.35 -5.60 9.82
C CYS A 162 -3.07 -6.23 9.20
N PRO A 163 -1.92 -5.55 9.23
CA PRO A 163 -0.70 -5.98 8.55
C PRO A 163 -0.15 -7.33 9.03
N SER A 164 -0.32 -7.67 10.32
CA SER A 164 0.11 -8.95 10.89
C SER A 164 -0.72 -10.14 10.42
N ALA A 165 -1.97 -9.93 10.00
CA ALA A 165 -2.81 -11.00 9.44
C ALA A 165 -2.33 -11.43 8.05
N ALA A 166 -1.69 -10.53 7.30
CA ALA A 166 -1.05 -10.86 6.02
C ALA A 166 0.21 -11.74 6.21
N ALA A 167 0.95 -11.56 7.31
CA ALA A 167 2.13 -12.38 7.62
C ALA A 167 1.78 -13.84 7.95
N HIS A 168 0.60 -14.10 8.54
CA HIS A 168 0.12 -15.47 8.81
C HIS A 168 -0.30 -16.25 7.56
N SER A 169 -0.42 -15.60 6.40
CA SER A 169 -0.61 -16.30 5.10
C SER A 169 0.70 -16.81 4.49
N SER A 170 1.87 -16.51 5.08
CA SER A 170 3.18 -17.01 4.63
C SER A 170 3.73 -18.14 5.52
N ALA A 171 2.96 -18.60 6.52
CA ALA A 171 3.35 -19.77 7.31
C ALA A 171 3.21 -21.05 6.48
N ARG A 172 4.36 -21.50 5.98
CA ARG A 172 4.69 -22.80 5.36
C ARG A 172 3.67 -23.92 5.66
N PRO A 173 3.12 -24.61 4.64
CA PRO A 173 2.25 -25.75 4.90
C PRO A 173 3.03 -26.88 5.60
N PRO A 174 2.40 -27.62 6.54
CA PRO A 174 3.04 -28.76 7.18
C PRO A 174 3.36 -29.84 6.14
N THR A 175 4.54 -30.44 6.33
CA THR A 175 5.09 -31.52 5.51
C THR A 175 4.11 -32.69 5.42
N SER A 176 3.57 -32.94 4.22
CA SER A 176 2.86 -34.18 3.89
C SER A 176 3.71 -35.07 2.97
N PRO A 177 3.55 -36.40 3.01
CA PRO A 177 4.47 -37.38 2.40
C PRO A 177 4.43 -37.39 0.87
N PRO A 178 5.41 -38.02 0.19
CA PRO A 178 5.70 -37.77 -1.21
C PRO A 178 4.61 -38.37 -2.12
N ALA A 179 3.88 -37.50 -2.81
CA ALA A 179 3.08 -37.87 -3.97
C ALA A 179 3.93 -37.78 -5.25
N ARG A 180 3.71 -38.74 -6.15
CA ARG A 180 4.42 -38.98 -7.42
C ARG A 180 4.64 -37.74 -8.28
N PRO A 181 5.68 -37.75 -9.15
CA PRO A 181 5.96 -36.65 -10.06
C PRO A 181 4.85 -36.54 -11.11
N ALA A 182 4.15 -35.42 -11.12
CA ALA A 182 3.32 -35.00 -12.24
C ALA A 182 4.22 -34.38 -13.33
N SER A 183 3.98 -34.78 -14.57
CA SER A 183 4.64 -34.33 -15.79
C SER A 183 4.65 -32.80 -15.97
N PRO A 184 5.62 -32.23 -16.72
CA PRO A 184 5.75 -30.79 -16.91
C PRO A 184 4.63 -30.25 -17.81
N GLY A 185 3.63 -29.63 -17.19
CA GLY A 185 2.67 -28.77 -17.89
C GLY A 185 3.37 -27.51 -18.39
N ALA A 186 3.19 -27.20 -19.67
CA ALA A 186 3.78 -26.08 -20.37
C ALA A 186 3.67 -24.76 -19.60
N SER A 187 4.81 -24.09 -19.39
CA SER A 187 4.86 -22.74 -18.83
C SER A 187 4.37 -21.75 -19.87
N PRO A 188 3.47 -20.80 -19.55
CA PRO A 188 3.16 -19.71 -20.45
C PRO A 188 4.43 -18.88 -20.72
N HIS A 189 4.75 -18.63 -21.99
CA HIS A 189 5.88 -17.80 -22.40
C HIS A 189 5.55 -16.33 -22.11
N TYR A 190 6.08 -15.78 -21.02
CA TYR A 190 6.00 -14.36 -20.70
C TYR A 190 7.08 -13.57 -21.46
N ALA A 191 6.78 -12.33 -21.86
CA ALA A 191 7.72 -11.46 -22.57
C ALA A 191 8.87 -10.98 -21.67
N PHE A 192 8.66 -10.94 -20.34
CA PHE A 192 9.67 -10.62 -19.35
C PHE A 192 9.63 -11.63 -18.20
N ALA A 193 10.78 -11.92 -17.58
CA ALA A 193 10.91 -12.85 -16.47
C ALA A 193 10.93 -12.14 -15.10
N VAL A 194 10.49 -12.82 -14.04
CA VAL A 194 10.68 -12.31 -12.67
C VAL A 194 12.17 -12.19 -12.39
N GLY A 195 12.59 -11.04 -11.87
CA GLY A 195 13.99 -10.69 -11.65
C GLY A 195 14.64 -9.98 -12.83
N GLN A 196 14.02 -9.92 -14.00
CA GLN A 196 14.58 -9.25 -15.19
C GLN A 196 14.58 -7.73 -15.00
N GLU A 197 15.70 -7.10 -15.37
CA GLU A 197 15.77 -5.64 -15.49
C GLU A 197 15.07 -5.17 -16.76
N ILE A 198 14.18 -4.21 -16.58
CA ILE A 198 13.36 -3.64 -17.63
C ILE A 198 13.44 -2.12 -17.56
N GLU A 199 13.01 -1.45 -18.61
CA GLU A 199 12.58 -0.06 -18.51
C GLU A 199 11.07 -0.03 -18.55
N ALA A 200 10.48 0.64 -17.58
CA ALA A 200 9.05 0.79 -17.44
C ALA A 200 8.68 2.25 -17.70
N LYS A 201 7.63 2.43 -18.49
CA LYS A 201 7.13 3.75 -18.85
C LYS A 201 6.49 4.39 -17.62
N TYR A 202 7.04 5.51 -17.17
CA TYR A 202 6.56 6.26 -16.01
C TYR A 202 6.45 7.73 -16.40
N GLY A 203 5.21 8.23 -16.51
CA GLY A 203 4.95 9.52 -17.13
C GLY A 203 5.39 9.56 -18.60
N ARG A 204 6.29 10.48 -18.93
CA ARG A 204 6.87 10.61 -20.29
C ARG A 204 8.20 9.86 -20.45
N ASP A 205 8.77 9.41 -19.34
CA ASP A 205 10.11 8.85 -19.30
C ASP A 205 10.09 7.33 -19.18
N TRP A 206 11.17 6.71 -19.62
CA TRP A 206 11.45 5.30 -19.40
C TRP A 206 12.36 5.18 -18.20
N VAL A 207 11.85 4.60 -17.12
CA VAL A 207 12.58 4.46 -15.87
C VAL A 207 13.00 3.01 -15.71
N ARG A 208 14.28 2.79 -15.41
CA ARG A 208 14.79 1.45 -15.12
C ARG A 208 14.06 0.86 -13.91
N GLY A 209 13.82 -0.43 -13.97
CA GLY A 209 13.21 -1.18 -12.90
C GLY A 209 13.46 -2.66 -13.04
N ARG A 210 12.85 -3.44 -12.15
CA ARG A 210 12.92 -4.89 -12.13
C ARG A 210 11.51 -5.46 -12.07
N VAL A 211 11.25 -6.47 -12.88
CA VAL A 211 10.04 -7.28 -12.73
C VAL A 211 10.15 -8.04 -11.42
N THR A 212 9.26 -7.76 -10.48
CA THR A 212 9.22 -8.45 -9.18
C THR A 212 8.18 -9.58 -9.17
N ARG A 213 7.19 -9.51 -10.07
CA ARG A 213 6.18 -10.55 -10.24
C ARG A 213 5.50 -10.44 -11.60
N ILE A 214 5.04 -11.57 -12.13
CA ILE A 214 4.25 -11.64 -13.37
C ILE A 214 2.87 -12.16 -13.02
N TRP A 215 1.85 -11.52 -13.56
CA TRP A 215 0.45 -11.84 -13.36
C TRP A 215 -0.18 -12.23 -14.69
N PRO A 216 -0.93 -13.34 -14.78
CA PRO A 216 -1.88 -13.50 -15.87
C PRO A 216 -2.97 -12.43 -15.72
N HIS A 217 -3.21 -11.65 -16.77
CA HIS A 217 -4.22 -10.61 -16.82
C HIS A 217 -5.10 -10.82 -18.06
N GLU A 218 -6.38 -10.45 -17.99
CA GLU A 218 -7.31 -10.54 -19.11
C GLU A 218 -7.49 -9.11 -19.64
N GLY A 219 -6.71 -8.78 -20.67
CA GLY A 219 -6.72 -7.49 -21.35
C GLY A 219 -7.80 -7.42 -22.43
N ALA A 220 -7.92 -6.26 -23.08
CA ALA A 220 -8.90 -6.02 -24.15
C ALA A 220 -8.75 -6.95 -25.37
N HIS A 221 -7.60 -7.65 -25.48
CA HIS A 221 -7.28 -8.60 -26.55
C HIS A 221 -7.07 -10.05 -26.05
N GLY A 222 -7.51 -10.37 -24.84
CA GLY A 222 -7.38 -11.71 -24.23
C GLY A 222 -6.34 -11.77 -23.11
N ASN A 223 -5.84 -12.98 -22.81
CA ASN A 223 -4.90 -13.23 -21.71
C ASN A 223 -3.52 -12.56 -21.96
N GLU A 224 -3.37 -11.30 -21.56
CA GLU A 224 -2.10 -10.55 -21.59
C GLU A 224 -1.48 -10.50 -20.20
N PRO A 225 -0.18 -10.75 -20.02
CA PRO A 225 0.45 -10.64 -18.71
C PRO A 225 0.60 -9.18 -18.24
N ALA A 226 0.34 -8.95 -16.96
CA ALA A 226 0.68 -7.71 -16.27
C ALA A 226 1.88 -7.95 -15.33
N TYR A 227 2.75 -6.97 -15.16
CA TYR A 227 4.00 -7.12 -14.43
C TYR A 227 4.03 -6.15 -13.26
N ASP A 228 4.26 -6.68 -12.07
CA ASP A 228 4.70 -5.85 -10.95
C ASP A 228 6.14 -5.42 -11.20
N VAL A 229 6.37 -4.12 -11.31
CA VAL A 229 7.70 -3.57 -11.50
C VAL A 229 8.09 -2.69 -10.34
N GLN A 230 9.29 -2.91 -9.82
CA GLN A 230 9.94 -2.02 -8.87
C GLN A 230 10.91 -1.15 -9.65
N LEU A 231 10.67 0.15 -9.68
CA LEU A 231 11.51 1.11 -10.37
C LEU A 231 12.69 1.53 -9.48
N VAL A 232 13.81 1.91 -10.12
CA VAL A 232 15.02 2.39 -9.41
C VAL A 232 14.80 3.74 -8.72
N ASN A 233 13.76 4.48 -9.10
CA ASN A 233 13.33 5.70 -8.41
C ASN A 233 12.49 5.41 -7.15
N GLY A 234 12.41 4.15 -6.70
CA GLY A 234 11.67 3.72 -5.51
C GLY A 234 10.18 3.45 -5.75
N LYS A 235 9.61 3.88 -6.88
CA LYS A 235 8.19 3.69 -7.19
C LYS A 235 7.88 2.27 -7.66
N ARG A 236 6.63 1.81 -7.46
CA ARG A 236 6.15 0.49 -7.89
C ARG A 236 4.81 0.60 -8.60
N GLY A 237 4.58 -0.23 -9.60
CA GLY A 237 3.30 -0.29 -10.32
C GLY A 237 3.06 -1.64 -10.98
N ILE A 238 1.78 -1.92 -11.24
CA ILE A 238 1.36 -3.04 -12.11
C ILE A 238 1.21 -2.46 -13.51
N LEU A 239 2.07 -2.89 -14.43
CA LEU A 239 2.11 -2.38 -15.80
C LEU A 239 1.82 -3.48 -16.81
N PRO A 240 1.07 -3.19 -17.89
CA PRO A 240 0.90 -4.11 -19.01
C PRO A 240 2.20 -4.23 -19.82
N THR A 241 2.33 -5.30 -20.62
CA THR A 241 3.51 -5.54 -21.50
C THR A 241 3.89 -4.31 -22.34
N ALA A 242 2.90 -3.57 -22.87
CA ALA A 242 3.12 -2.40 -23.72
C ALA A 242 3.84 -1.21 -23.03
N MET A 243 3.88 -1.20 -21.70
CA MET A 243 4.55 -0.19 -20.90
C MET A 243 5.93 -0.64 -20.40
N LEU A 244 6.42 -1.78 -20.89
CA LEU A 244 7.70 -2.36 -20.53
C LEU A 244 8.55 -2.57 -21.78
N ARG A 245 9.85 -2.34 -21.67
CA ARG A 245 10.81 -2.71 -22.71
C ARG A 245 12.07 -3.30 -22.09
N PRO A 246 12.79 -4.17 -22.80
CA PRO A 246 14.07 -4.66 -22.31
C PRO A 246 15.06 -3.51 -22.19
N VAL A 247 15.90 -3.55 -21.16
CA VAL A 247 17.05 -2.66 -21.05
C VAL A 247 18.01 -3.01 -22.19
N PRO A 248 18.41 -2.05 -23.06
CA PRO A 248 19.40 -2.32 -24.08
C PRO A 248 20.69 -2.82 -23.43
N SER A 249 21.17 -3.97 -23.89
CA SER A 249 22.46 -4.51 -23.47
C SER A 249 23.57 -3.56 -23.96
N PRO A 250 24.62 -3.30 -23.16
CA PRO A 250 25.77 -2.52 -23.61
C PRO A 250 26.50 -3.18 -24.78
#